data_AF-A0A7C3NMP0-F1
#
_entry.id   AF-A0A7C3NMP0-F1
#
_cell.length_a   1.000
_cell.length_b   1.000
_cell.length_c   1.000
_cell.angle_alpha   90.00
_cell.angle_beta   90.00
_cell.angle_gamma   90.00
#
_symmetry.space_group_name_H-M   'P 1'
#
loop_
_entity.id
_entity.type
_entity.pdbx_description
1 polymer ?
#
loop_
_entity_poly.entity_id
_entity_poly.type
_entity_poly.pdbx_seq_one_letter_code
_entity_poly.pdbx_strand_id
1 'polypeptide(L)'
;MNKYARAFGVNKLLRQLLKNPFFGFFIHWLFQGILNMDKTERVFKLSIDIILTWIIGILLQPWLNIFSYVLGFWVAHSLNFIFNAQIWTLLRIYGYTYITYEKYHTYINDIRVRISNEGSISEAYAIGSLARNEPWHPYTDFDIRLIRKKGLHNGIRSCLFTLIERSRALFAKFPLDIYLLDDKNHLKDINQDEEPYCLK
;
A
#
# COMPACT_ATOMS: atom_id res chain seq x y z
N MET A 1 -15.81 3.12 0.59
CA MET A 1 -16.07 2.51 -0.73
C MET A 1 -14.76 1.93 -1.27
N ASN A 2 -14.77 0.73 -1.85
CA ASN A 2 -13.55 0.08 -2.37
C ASN A 2 -12.93 0.92 -3.51
N LYS A 3 -11.63 1.25 -3.44
CA LYS A 3 -10.92 2.13 -4.40
C LYS A 3 -11.03 1.64 -5.85
N TYR A 4 -11.12 0.33 -6.06
CA TYR A 4 -11.33 -0.27 -7.40
C TYR A 4 -12.72 0.01 -7.97
N ALA A 5 -13.76 0.08 -7.13
CA ALA A 5 -15.11 0.42 -7.61
C ALA A 5 -15.21 1.87 -8.14
N ARG A 6 -14.31 2.75 -7.66
CA ARG A 6 -14.17 4.13 -8.17
C ARG A 6 -13.36 4.15 -9.47
N ALA A 7 -12.24 3.44 -9.52
CA ALA A 7 -11.35 3.40 -10.68
C ALA A 7 -12.00 2.77 -11.94
N PHE A 8 -12.81 1.72 -11.78
CA PHE A 8 -13.43 1.01 -12.91
C PHE A 8 -14.81 1.54 -13.31
N GLY A 9 -15.19 2.77 -12.93
CA GLY A 9 -16.42 3.41 -13.40
C GLY A 9 -17.68 2.60 -13.10
N VAL A 10 -18.04 2.47 -11.81
CA VAL A 10 -19.41 2.15 -11.32
C VAL A 10 -20.20 1.10 -12.13
N ASN A 11 -19.59 -0.03 -12.48
CA ASN A 11 -20.39 -1.17 -12.92
C ASN A 11 -21.13 -1.79 -11.71
N LYS A 12 -22.47 -1.86 -11.77
CA LYS A 12 -23.32 -2.45 -10.72
C LYS A 12 -22.90 -3.89 -10.37
N LEU A 13 -22.48 -4.67 -11.38
CA LEU A 13 -21.99 -6.03 -11.21
C LEU A 13 -20.71 -6.06 -10.38
N LEU A 14 -19.74 -5.20 -10.72
CA LEU A 14 -18.47 -5.12 -9.98
C LEU A 14 -18.70 -4.72 -8.51
N ARG A 15 -19.64 -3.79 -8.25
CA ARG A 15 -20.02 -3.44 -6.87
C ARG A 15 -20.61 -4.62 -6.10
N GLN A 16 -21.42 -5.45 -6.74
CA GLN A 16 -21.99 -6.65 -6.11
C GLN A 16 -20.91 -7.69 -5.82
N LEU A 17 -20.02 -7.95 -6.78
CA LEU A 17 -18.92 -8.90 -6.59
C LEU A 17 -17.99 -8.45 -5.46
N LEU A 18 -17.67 -7.16 -5.36
CA LEU A 18 -16.80 -6.62 -4.30
C LEU A 18 -17.42 -6.66 -2.89
N LYS A 19 -18.72 -6.95 -2.73
CA LYS A 19 -19.29 -7.25 -1.41
C LYS A 19 -18.80 -8.59 -0.86
N ASN A 20 -18.39 -9.51 -1.73
CA ASN A 20 -17.82 -10.78 -1.34
C ASN A 20 -16.33 -10.59 -0.98
N PRO A 21 -15.89 -10.98 0.23
CA PRO A 21 -14.51 -10.80 0.66
C PRO A 21 -13.51 -11.59 -0.19
N PHE A 22 -13.88 -12.76 -0.70
CA PHE A 22 -13.01 -13.55 -1.60
C PHE A 22 -12.73 -12.80 -2.89
N PHE A 23 -13.76 -12.21 -3.50
CA PHE A 23 -13.58 -11.45 -4.74
C PHE A 23 -12.83 -10.14 -4.48
N GLY A 24 -13.09 -9.48 -3.36
CA GLY A 24 -12.31 -8.31 -2.93
C GLY A 24 -10.83 -8.62 -2.77
N PHE A 25 -10.52 -9.74 -2.14
CA PHE A 25 -9.16 -10.25 -1.96
C PHE A 25 -8.50 -10.62 -3.28
N PHE A 26 -9.22 -11.30 -4.18
CA PHE A 26 -8.72 -11.63 -5.51
C PHE A 26 -8.35 -10.38 -6.32
N ILE A 27 -9.22 -9.36 -6.34
CA ILE A 27 -8.95 -8.10 -7.04
C ILE A 27 -7.76 -7.36 -6.41
N HIS A 28 -7.65 -7.36 -5.07
CA HIS A 28 -6.48 -6.77 -4.41
C HIS A 28 -5.22 -7.59 -4.63
N TRP A 29 -5.30 -8.92 -4.74
CA TRP A 29 -4.18 -9.79 -5.07
C TRP A 29 -3.71 -9.55 -6.50
N LEU A 30 -4.64 -9.33 -7.44
CA LEU A 30 -4.32 -9.08 -8.85
C LEU A 30 -3.71 -7.70 -9.09
N PHE A 31 -4.29 -6.64 -8.52
CA PHE A 31 -3.84 -5.26 -8.79
C PHE A 31 -2.88 -4.71 -7.73
N GLN A 32 -2.95 -5.23 -6.49
CA GLN A 32 -2.03 -4.91 -5.40
C GLN A 32 -1.81 -3.39 -5.19
N GLY A 33 -2.85 -2.58 -5.40
CA GLY A 33 -2.81 -1.13 -5.22
C GLY A 33 -2.04 -0.36 -6.29
N ILE A 34 -1.64 -0.99 -7.40
CA ILE A 34 -0.79 -0.39 -8.44
C ILE A 34 -1.41 0.86 -9.10
N LEU A 35 -2.75 0.95 -9.10
CA LEU A 35 -3.49 2.06 -9.67
C LEU A 35 -3.31 3.37 -8.91
N ASN A 36 -2.95 3.30 -7.62
CA ASN A 36 -2.72 4.48 -6.78
C ASN A 36 -1.23 4.84 -6.66
N MET A 37 -0.35 3.99 -7.18
CA MET A 37 1.11 4.19 -7.09
C MET A 37 1.57 5.14 -8.18
N ASP A 38 2.45 6.07 -7.79
CA ASP A 38 3.17 6.90 -8.73
C ASP A 38 4.26 6.10 -9.47
N LYS A 39 4.86 6.69 -10.50
CA LYS A 39 5.76 6.00 -11.43
C LYS A 39 6.93 5.32 -10.73
N THR A 40 7.63 6.00 -9.82
CA THR A 40 8.79 5.41 -9.14
C THR A 40 8.42 4.21 -8.28
N GLU A 41 7.34 4.30 -7.51
CA GLU A 41 6.88 3.20 -6.66
C GLU A 41 6.41 2.01 -7.51
N ARG A 42 5.65 2.29 -8.58
CA ARG A 42 5.17 1.29 -9.52
C ARG A 42 6.31 0.51 -10.16
N VAL A 43 7.32 1.22 -10.67
CA VAL A 43 8.51 0.59 -11.27
C VAL A 43 9.25 -0.24 -10.24
N PHE A 44 9.49 0.31 -9.05
CA PHE A 44 10.18 -0.42 -7.97
C PHE A 44 9.48 -1.73 -7.62
N LYS A 45 8.16 -1.69 -7.45
CA LYS A 45 7.37 -2.87 -7.11
C LYS A 45 7.40 -3.94 -8.21
N LEU A 46 7.23 -3.53 -9.47
CA LEU A 46 7.30 -4.45 -10.61
C LEU A 46 8.69 -5.07 -10.73
N SER A 47 9.74 -4.29 -10.48
CA SER A 47 11.12 -4.79 -10.44
C SER A 47 11.31 -5.85 -9.34
N ILE A 48 10.75 -5.65 -8.14
CA ILE A 48 10.77 -6.67 -7.08
C ILE A 48 10.07 -7.96 -7.53
N ASP A 49 8.88 -7.85 -8.13
CA ASP A 49 8.14 -9.03 -8.62
C ASP A 49 8.96 -9.83 -9.64
N ILE A 50 9.57 -9.14 -10.60
CA ILE A 50 10.41 -9.76 -11.63
C ILE A 50 11.64 -10.42 -10.99
N ILE A 51 12.38 -9.70 -10.14
CA ILE A 51 13.60 -10.21 -9.50
C ILE A 51 13.28 -11.45 -8.65
N LEU A 52 12.23 -11.41 -7.82
CA LEU A 52 11.83 -12.54 -7.01
C LEU A 52 11.36 -13.72 -7.85
N THR A 53 10.61 -13.47 -8.94
CA THR A 53 10.19 -14.51 -9.89
C THR A 53 11.39 -15.26 -10.45
N TRP A 54 12.43 -14.53 -10.88
CA TRP A 54 13.66 -15.13 -11.40
C TRP A 54 14.42 -15.90 -10.34
N ILE A 55 14.61 -15.34 -9.13
CA ILE A 55 15.31 -16.01 -8.04
C ILE A 55 14.61 -17.33 -7.69
N ILE A 56 13.29 -17.29 -7.46
CA ILE A 56 12.52 -18.48 -7.11
C ILE A 56 12.50 -19.47 -8.27
N GLY A 57 12.35 -18.99 -9.51
CA GLY A 57 12.36 -19.81 -10.71
C GLY A 57 13.68 -20.56 -10.93
N ILE A 58 14.81 -19.91 -10.71
CA ILE A 58 16.14 -20.54 -10.76
C ILE A 58 16.27 -21.59 -9.65
N LEU A 59 15.88 -21.24 -8.42
CA LEU A 59 15.93 -22.18 -7.31
C LEU A 59 15.10 -23.42 -7.61
N LEU A 60 13.89 -23.26 -8.16
CA LEU A 60 12.96 -24.36 -8.44
C LEU A 60 13.26 -25.12 -9.74
N GLN A 61 14.17 -24.62 -10.58
CA GLN A 61 14.48 -25.18 -11.90
C GLN A 61 14.83 -26.68 -11.88
N PRO A 62 15.63 -27.20 -10.92
CA PRO A 62 16.00 -28.61 -10.88
C PRO A 62 14.80 -29.58 -10.74
N TRP A 63 13.66 -29.10 -10.22
CA TRP A 63 12.48 -29.95 -9.97
C TRP A 63 11.36 -29.72 -10.98
N LEU A 64 11.25 -28.53 -11.59
CA LEU A 64 10.06 -28.12 -12.35
C LEU A 64 10.34 -27.68 -13.79
N ASN A 65 11.61 -27.62 -14.23
CA ASN A 65 11.99 -27.13 -15.56
C ASN A 65 11.33 -25.77 -15.87
N ILE A 66 10.73 -25.58 -17.05
CA ILE A 66 10.10 -24.31 -17.45
C ILE A 66 8.95 -23.87 -16.53
N PHE A 67 8.28 -24.82 -15.86
CA PHE A 67 7.21 -24.50 -14.90
C PHE A 67 7.75 -23.85 -13.62
N SER A 68 9.06 -23.87 -13.38
CA SER A 68 9.68 -23.23 -12.22
C SER A 68 9.44 -21.72 -12.20
N TYR A 69 9.48 -21.05 -13.36
CA TYR A 69 9.25 -19.61 -13.47
C TYR A 69 7.76 -19.24 -13.38
N VAL A 70 6.87 -20.13 -13.83
CA VAL A 70 5.42 -19.97 -13.63
C VAL A 70 5.13 -20.00 -12.14
N LEU A 71 5.57 -21.05 -11.43
CA LEU A 71 5.38 -21.14 -9.99
C LEU A 71 6.13 -20.01 -9.25
N GLY A 72 7.33 -19.67 -9.71
CA GLY A 72 8.12 -18.55 -9.19
C GLY A 72 7.36 -17.23 -9.26
N PHE A 73 6.66 -16.97 -10.37
CA PHE A 73 5.79 -15.80 -10.50
C PHE A 73 4.65 -15.82 -9.48
N TRP A 74 3.92 -16.93 -9.36
CA TRP A 74 2.82 -17.05 -8.39
C TRP A 74 3.29 -16.81 -6.95
N VAL A 75 4.44 -17.36 -6.58
CA VAL A 75 5.03 -17.18 -5.24
C VAL A 75 5.50 -15.74 -5.05
N ALA A 76 6.29 -15.20 -5.99
CA ALA A 76 6.81 -13.83 -5.91
C ALA A 76 5.67 -12.80 -5.80
N HIS A 77 4.68 -12.91 -6.69
CA HIS A 77 3.52 -12.03 -6.71
C HIS A 77 2.71 -12.16 -5.41
N SER A 78 2.53 -13.37 -4.89
CA SER A 78 1.83 -13.56 -3.61
C SER A 78 2.60 -12.99 -2.41
N LEU A 79 3.93 -13.11 -2.40
CA LEU A 79 4.76 -12.49 -1.37
C LEU A 79 4.65 -10.96 -1.44
N ASN A 80 4.76 -10.37 -2.64
CA ASN A 80 4.60 -8.93 -2.81
C ASN A 80 3.20 -8.47 -2.39
N PHE A 81 2.16 -9.25 -2.69
CA PHE A 81 0.82 -8.99 -2.17
C PHE A 81 0.78 -8.97 -0.63
N ILE A 82 1.37 -9.97 0.03
CA ILE A 82 1.39 -10.06 1.49
C ILE A 82 2.09 -8.86 2.12
N PHE A 83 3.30 -8.53 1.66
CA PHE A 83 4.12 -7.49 2.28
C PHE A 83 3.79 -6.06 1.81
N ASN A 84 3.17 -5.90 0.65
CA ASN A 84 3.06 -4.60 -0.03
C ASN A 84 1.62 -4.18 -0.37
N ALA A 85 0.62 -5.07 -0.36
CA ALA A 85 -0.75 -4.74 -0.78
C ALA A 85 -1.70 -4.33 0.37
N GLN A 86 -1.16 -4.05 1.56
CA GLN A 86 -1.92 -3.45 2.68
C GLN A 86 -3.17 -4.27 3.06
N ILE A 87 -3.00 -5.57 3.32
CA ILE A 87 -4.10 -6.52 3.55
C ILE A 87 -5.09 -6.03 4.62
N TRP A 88 -4.62 -5.40 5.70
CA TRP A 88 -5.49 -4.91 6.77
C TRP A 88 -6.41 -3.75 6.34
N THR A 89 -5.97 -2.94 5.38
CA THR A 89 -6.75 -1.89 4.71
C THR A 89 -7.90 -2.49 3.88
N LEU A 90 -7.69 -3.65 3.27
CA LEU A 90 -8.78 -4.41 2.64
C LEU A 90 -9.73 -5.02 3.68
N LEU A 91 -9.18 -5.75 4.65
CA LEU A 91 -9.96 -6.50 5.63
C LEU A 91 -10.88 -5.61 6.48
N ARG A 92 -10.50 -4.34 6.71
CA ARG A 92 -11.37 -3.38 7.40
C ARG A 92 -12.67 -3.11 6.66
N ILE A 93 -12.68 -3.16 5.32
CA ILE A 93 -13.88 -2.90 4.50
C ILE A 93 -14.96 -3.96 4.79
N TYR A 94 -14.53 -5.16 5.18
CA TYR A 94 -15.39 -6.28 5.52
C TYR A 94 -15.60 -6.45 7.04
N GLY A 95 -15.10 -5.51 7.86
CA GLY A 95 -15.26 -5.57 9.31
C GLY A 95 -14.31 -6.55 10.03
N TYR A 96 -13.25 -7.03 9.38
CA TYR A 96 -12.31 -8.00 9.96
C TYR A 96 -11.09 -7.37 10.64
N THR A 97 -10.95 -6.05 10.63
CA THR A 97 -9.85 -5.33 11.28
C THR A 97 -10.43 -4.41 12.35
N TYR A 98 -10.19 -4.72 13.61
CA TYR A 98 -10.55 -3.88 14.76
C TYR A 98 -9.29 -3.39 15.45
N ILE A 99 -9.23 -2.09 15.74
CA ILE A 99 -8.10 -1.45 16.42
C ILE A 99 -8.61 -0.62 17.58
N THR A 100 -7.88 -0.63 18.70
CA THR A 100 -8.14 0.23 19.83
C THR A 100 -7.55 1.62 19.61
N TYR A 101 -8.13 2.64 20.22
CA TYR A 101 -7.64 4.01 20.11
C TYR A 101 -6.17 4.12 20.54
N GLU A 102 -5.80 3.45 21.63
CA GLU A 102 -4.42 3.41 22.13
C GLU A 102 -3.44 2.87 21.09
N LYS A 103 -3.75 1.70 20.50
CA LYS A 103 -2.91 1.09 19.46
C LYS A 103 -2.83 2.00 18.22
N TYR A 104 -3.94 2.64 17.86
CA TYR A 104 -3.98 3.59 16.75
C TYR A 104 -3.05 4.78 16.98
N HIS A 105 -3.20 5.42 18.14
CA HIS A 105 -2.43 6.59 18.52
C HIS A 105 -0.92 6.27 18.66
N THR A 106 -0.57 5.15 19.30
CA THR A 106 0.83 4.70 19.40
C THR A 106 1.43 4.45 18.02
N TYR A 107 0.72 3.74 17.13
CA TYR A 107 1.24 3.46 15.79
C TYR A 107 1.50 4.73 14.97
N ILE A 108 0.60 5.73 15.06
CA ILE A 108 0.76 7.03 14.39
C ILE A 108 1.99 7.77 14.90
N ASN A 109 2.21 7.80 16.21
CA ASN A 109 3.38 8.45 16.78
C ASN A 109 4.67 7.76 16.34
N ASP A 110 4.70 6.43 16.35
CA ASP A 110 5.88 5.67 15.95
C ASP A 110 6.22 5.87 14.47
N ILE A 111 5.22 5.83 13.57
CA ILE A 111 5.47 6.04 12.13
C ILE A 111 5.85 7.48 11.84
N ARG A 112 5.29 8.47 12.56
CA ARG A 112 5.70 9.87 12.43
C ARG A 112 7.19 10.03 12.75
N VAL A 113 7.67 9.46 13.86
CA VAL A 113 9.10 9.47 14.21
C VAL A 113 9.96 8.85 13.10
N ARG A 114 9.54 7.70 12.56
CA ARG A 114 10.28 7.03 11.45
C ARG A 114 10.30 7.87 10.18
N ILE A 115 9.19 8.49 9.81
CA ILE A 115 9.09 9.39 8.65
C ILE A 115 10.01 10.61 8.84
N SER A 116 9.98 11.25 10.02
CA SER A 116 10.84 12.39 10.34
C SER A 116 12.33 12.05 10.19
N ASN A 117 12.72 10.85 10.64
CA ASN A 117 14.11 10.36 10.56
C ASN A 117 14.52 9.86 9.17
N GLU A 118 13.59 9.67 8.22
CA GLU A 118 13.91 9.16 6.89
C GLU A 118 14.38 10.27 5.95
N GLY A 119 15.68 10.29 5.64
CA GLY A 119 16.32 11.33 4.85
C GLY A 119 15.91 11.41 3.38
N SER A 120 15.35 10.35 2.80
CA SER A 120 14.89 10.31 1.39
C SER A 120 13.49 10.90 1.17
N ILE A 121 12.72 11.10 2.23
CA ILE A 121 11.40 11.74 2.21
C ILE A 121 11.59 13.24 2.42
N SER A 122 11.05 14.05 1.50
CA SER A 122 11.01 15.51 1.65
C SER A 122 9.86 15.91 2.56
N GLU A 123 8.67 15.40 2.29
CA GLU A 123 7.42 15.80 2.95
C GLU A 123 6.51 14.59 3.13
N ALA A 124 5.65 14.63 4.12
CA ALA A 124 4.66 13.59 4.36
C ALA A 124 3.34 14.17 4.85
N TYR A 125 2.24 13.66 4.31
CA TYR A 125 0.91 14.13 4.63
C TYR A 125 0.02 12.97 5.06
N ALA A 126 -0.71 13.14 6.16
CA ALA A 126 -1.88 12.34 6.43
C ALA A 126 -3.08 12.93 5.69
N ILE A 127 -3.88 12.06 5.08
CA ILE A 127 -5.11 12.43 4.38
C ILE A 127 -6.29 11.66 4.98
N GLY A 128 -7.50 11.87 4.45
CA GLY A 128 -8.64 11.06 4.86
C GLY A 128 -9.25 11.49 6.20
N SER A 129 -9.69 10.52 7.00
CA SER A 129 -10.43 10.79 8.25
C SER A 129 -9.66 11.66 9.24
N LEU A 130 -8.34 11.51 9.29
CA LEU A 130 -7.49 12.33 10.16
C LEU A 130 -7.41 13.78 9.68
N ALA A 131 -7.29 14.01 8.37
CA ALA A 131 -7.28 15.36 7.80
C ALA A 131 -8.65 16.06 7.91
N ARG A 132 -9.75 15.29 7.85
CA ARG A 132 -11.13 15.80 7.98
C ARG A 132 -11.61 15.98 9.42
N ASN A 133 -10.74 15.80 10.43
CA ASN A 133 -11.12 15.79 11.85
C ASN A 133 -12.33 14.88 12.15
N GLU A 134 -12.44 13.76 11.42
CA GLU A 134 -13.52 12.80 11.66
C GLU A 134 -13.31 12.10 13.00
N PRO A 135 -14.39 11.79 13.75
CA PRO A 135 -14.29 11.02 14.98
C PRO A 135 -13.57 9.70 14.72
N TRP A 136 -12.69 9.34 15.65
CA TRP A 136 -12.02 8.04 15.59
C TRP A 136 -13.04 6.90 15.66
N HIS A 137 -12.82 5.87 14.85
CA HIS A 137 -13.61 4.65 14.82
C HIS A 137 -12.69 3.41 14.84
N PRO A 138 -13.10 2.26 15.39
CA PRO A 138 -12.23 1.08 15.47
C PRO A 138 -11.80 0.48 14.11
N TYR A 139 -12.46 0.89 13.04
CA TYR A 139 -12.16 0.50 11.65
C TYR A 139 -11.51 1.64 10.85
N THR A 140 -11.11 2.73 11.52
CA THR A 140 -10.39 3.84 10.91
C THR A 140 -9.03 3.38 10.42
N ASP A 141 -8.68 3.80 9.21
CA ASP A 141 -7.35 3.61 8.67
C ASP A 141 -6.47 4.83 8.79
N PHE A 142 -5.23 4.66 8.34
CA PHE A 142 -4.29 5.74 8.28
C PHE A 142 -3.75 5.88 6.87
N ASP A 143 -4.33 6.81 6.12
CA ASP A 143 -3.87 7.16 4.78
C ASP A 143 -2.70 8.17 4.87
N ILE A 144 -1.55 7.80 4.31
CA ILE A 144 -0.36 8.65 4.23
C ILE A 144 0.09 8.80 2.78
N ARG A 145 0.50 10.00 2.41
CA ARG A 145 1.19 10.29 1.14
C ARG A 145 2.58 10.83 1.46
N LEU A 146 3.59 10.10 1.02
CA LEU A 146 4.99 10.47 1.14
C LEU A 146 5.43 11.15 -0.15
N ILE A 147 6.15 12.26 -0.05
CA ILE A 147 6.86 12.87 -1.18
C ILE A 147 8.33 12.56 -1.02
N ARG A 148 8.94 11.96 -2.04
CA ARG A 148 10.39 11.73 -2.03
C ARG A 148 11.17 12.96 -2.48
N LYS A 149 12.42 13.03 -2.03
CA LYS A 149 13.45 13.86 -2.64
C LYS A 149 13.76 13.37 -4.06
N LYS A 150 14.28 14.29 -4.89
CA LYS A 150 14.73 13.98 -6.25
C LYS A 150 15.95 13.03 -6.23
N GLY A 151 16.16 12.32 -7.34
CA GLY A 151 17.28 11.41 -7.55
C GLY A 151 16.95 9.93 -7.31
N LEU A 152 17.66 9.05 -8.03
CA LEU A 152 17.42 7.61 -8.04
C LEU A 152 17.62 6.96 -6.66
N HIS A 153 18.70 7.35 -5.95
CA HIS A 153 18.99 6.84 -4.61
C HIS A 153 17.83 7.13 -3.64
N ASN A 154 17.33 8.37 -3.64
CA ASN A 154 16.18 8.74 -2.82
C ASN A 154 14.91 8.01 -3.27
N GLY A 155 14.70 7.80 -4.57
CA GLY A 155 13.60 6.99 -5.08
C GLY A 155 13.61 5.56 -4.53
N ILE A 156 14.73 4.85 -4.66
CA ILE A 156 14.87 3.47 -4.16
C ILE A 156 14.72 3.44 -2.63
N ARG A 157 15.38 4.35 -1.92
CA ARG A 157 15.35 4.41 -0.46
C ARG A 157 13.95 4.71 0.08
N SER A 158 13.21 5.63 -0.53
CA SER A 158 11.81 5.91 -0.16
C SER A 158 10.88 4.75 -0.47
N CYS A 159 11.10 4.03 -1.58
CA CYS A 159 10.34 2.82 -1.89
C CYS A 159 10.60 1.70 -0.87
N LEU A 160 11.87 1.48 -0.50
CA LEU A 160 12.24 0.55 0.55
C LEU A 160 11.59 0.92 1.89
N PHE A 161 11.66 2.20 2.26
CA PHE A 161 10.98 2.71 3.45
C PHE A 161 9.48 2.38 3.41
N THR A 162 8.81 2.66 2.29
CA THR A 162 7.36 2.39 2.11
C THR A 162 7.04 0.90 2.24
N LEU A 163 7.84 0.03 1.63
CA LEU A 163 7.70 -1.43 1.74
C LEU A 163 7.88 -1.91 3.18
N ILE A 164 8.88 -1.37 3.89
CA ILE A 164 9.13 -1.71 5.30
C ILE A 164 7.97 -1.25 6.17
N GLU A 165 7.43 -0.03 5.97
CA GLU A 165 6.26 0.45 6.73
C GLU A 165 5.01 -0.39 6.47
N ARG A 166 4.78 -0.84 5.23
CA ARG A 166 3.70 -1.77 4.90
C ARG A 166 3.90 -3.14 5.55
N SER A 167 5.14 -3.62 5.60
CA SER A 167 5.49 -4.86 6.28
C SER A 167 5.30 -4.74 7.80
N ARG A 168 5.71 -3.63 8.42
CA ARG A 168 5.45 -3.35 9.84
C ARG A 168 3.95 -3.31 10.12
N ALA A 169 3.16 -2.65 9.27
CA ALA A 169 1.71 -2.59 9.38
C ALA A 169 1.07 -3.98 9.26
N LEU A 170 1.60 -4.83 8.36
CA LEU A 170 1.17 -6.22 8.23
C LEU A 170 1.33 -6.98 9.56
N PHE A 171 2.52 -6.94 10.17
CA PHE A 171 2.79 -7.65 11.42
C PHE A 171 2.05 -7.03 12.61
N ALA A 172 1.91 -5.70 12.63
CA ALA A 172 1.15 -4.98 13.65
C ALA A 172 -0.37 -5.15 13.50
N LYS A 173 -0.87 -5.79 12.42
CA LYS A 173 -2.30 -5.86 12.09
C LYS A 173 -2.94 -4.47 12.03
N PHE A 174 -2.28 -3.54 11.33
CA PHE A 174 -2.66 -2.14 11.24
C PHE A 174 -3.06 -1.76 9.79
N PRO A 175 -4.24 -1.16 9.54
CA PRO A 175 -4.70 -0.72 8.23
C PRO A 175 -3.97 0.58 7.83
N LEU A 176 -2.71 0.43 7.42
CA LEU A 176 -1.90 1.52 6.87
C LEU A 176 -2.11 1.62 5.36
N ASP A 177 -2.52 2.79 4.88
CA ASP A 177 -2.65 3.13 3.45
C ASP A 177 -1.61 4.20 3.07
N ILE A 178 -0.37 3.76 2.99
CA ILE A 178 0.78 4.61 2.62
C ILE A 178 1.09 4.49 1.13
N TYR A 179 1.36 5.61 0.45
CA TYR A 179 1.82 5.65 -0.94
C TYR A 179 2.92 6.68 -1.13
N LEU A 180 3.81 6.44 -2.08
CA LEU A 180 4.92 7.32 -2.45
C LEU A 180 4.60 8.09 -3.73
N LEU A 181 4.82 9.40 -3.68
CA LEU A 181 4.63 10.33 -4.78
C LEU A 181 5.98 10.90 -5.24
N ASP A 182 6.11 11.09 -6.55
CA ASP A 182 7.29 11.66 -7.19
C ASP A 182 7.37 13.18 -7.02
N ASP A 183 6.21 13.83 -6.96
CA ASP A 183 6.07 15.26 -6.72
C ASP A 183 4.70 15.63 -6.11
N LYS A 184 4.52 16.91 -5.76
CA LYS A 184 3.31 17.44 -5.14
C LYS A 184 2.09 17.49 -6.06
N ASN A 185 2.25 17.38 -7.38
CA ASN A 185 1.13 17.58 -8.29
C ASN A 185 0.08 16.47 -8.12
N HIS A 186 0.53 15.23 -7.88
CA HIS A 186 -0.38 14.12 -7.56
C HIS A 186 -1.12 14.24 -6.22
N LEU A 187 -0.71 15.16 -5.32
CA LEU A 187 -1.53 15.47 -4.13
C LEU A 187 -2.80 16.26 -4.50
N LYS A 188 -2.73 17.10 -5.54
CA LYS A 188 -3.88 17.91 -5.98
C LYS A 188 -4.99 17.05 -6.57
N ASP A 189 -4.64 15.90 -7.14
CA ASP A 189 -5.59 14.94 -7.69
C ASP A 189 -6.31 14.11 -6.62
N ILE A 190 -5.78 14.10 -5.39
CA ILE A 190 -6.30 13.26 -4.30
C ILE A 190 -7.51 13.89 -3.61
N ASN A 191 -7.63 15.22 -3.55
CA ASN A 191 -8.90 15.97 -3.32
C ASN A 191 -8.62 17.48 -3.24
N GLN A 192 -9.43 18.32 -3.91
CA GLN A 192 -9.34 19.79 -3.84
C GLN A 192 -9.93 20.38 -2.54
N ASP A 193 -10.70 19.59 -1.78
CA ASP A 193 -11.51 20.03 -0.64
C ASP A 193 -10.93 19.62 0.74
N GLU A 194 -9.73 19.03 0.80
CA GLU A 194 -9.11 18.58 2.06
C GLU A 194 -7.76 19.29 2.27
N GLU A 195 -7.56 19.93 3.43
CA GLU A 195 -6.23 20.39 3.85
C GLU A 195 -5.44 19.19 4.42
N PRO A 196 -4.36 18.74 3.75
CA PRO A 196 -3.61 17.58 4.22
C PRO A 196 -2.89 17.89 5.54
N TYR A 197 -2.95 16.97 6.51
CA TYR A 197 -2.25 17.15 7.79
C TYR A 197 -0.76 16.84 7.62
N CYS A 198 0.08 17.85 7.79
CA CYS A 198 1.53 17.70 7.62
C CYS A 198 2.15 16.88 8.76
N LEU A 199 2.82 15.77 8.40
CA LEU A 199 3.58 14.91 9.29
C LEU A 199 5.08 15.23 9.26
N LYS A 200 5.58 15.75 8.14
CA LYS A 200 6.96 16.15 7.88
C LYS A 200 7.00 17.17 6.75
#